data_AF-A0A953SIE0-F1
#
_entry.id   AF-A0A953SIE0-F1
#
_cell.length_a   1.000
_cell.length_b   1.000
_cell.length_c   1.000
_cell.angle_alpha   90.00
_cell.angle_beta   90.00
_cell.angle_gamma   90.00
#
_symmetry.space_group_name_H-M   'P 1'
#
loop_
_entity.id
_entity.type
_entity.pdbx_description
1 polymer ?
#
loop_
_entity_poly.entity_id
_entity_poly.type
_entity_poly.pdbx_seq_one_letter_code
_entity_poly.pdbx_strand_id
1 'polypeptide(L)'
;MLPTSGAPGAIAEGDGVAYGFDEDGNFYLEFVAPGRMDLPGSPASYAIYVQGVINSDYRLEVVTAGSRQTVQRKQNILLETKGGSVDWLEVGGVTTPIGEFVASSLGFTGRASNGQDVQDYIIDGVIDTMQDMFDSIVTGAGADGQFGTADDERGLDINVSDNPADFEFQDYSTIFLSSTVDPINPLFTIDVQGLINFLTIGAEIATQDFGISQHADPGNADRNDEAVLFLPSYTILGYNPSPDDLELFIQSVAAGAARRAGELMGLRLTEAYDPALDLFDVVGVNSVEDVPAENGEYGFPVGARRLSSSTDLSNDSDFFLGFQNSALLLSLY
;
A
#
# COMPACT_ATOMS: atom_id res chain seq x y z
N MET A 1 4.54 -20.02 30.74
CA MET A 1 5.28 -18.97 30.03
C MET A 1 4.22 -17.93 29.67
N LEU A 2 4.24 -16.74 30.28
CA LEU A 2 3.29 -15.69 29.93
C LEU A 2 3.68 -15.17 28.53
N PRO A 3 2.74 -15.05 27.57
CA PRO A 3 3.04 -14.74 26.18
C PRO A 3 3.29 -13.24 25.90
N THR A 4 3.77 -12.46 26.86
CA THR A 4 3.57 -11.00 26.84
C THR A 4 4.77 -10.13 27.20
N SER A 5 6.00 -10.49 26.84
CA SER A 5 7.11 -9.51 26.96
C SER A 5 8.06 -9.63 25.77
N GLY A 6 8.00 -8.65 24.87
CA GLY A 6 9.05 -8.46 23.88
C GLY A 6 10.35 -8.05 24.57
N ALA A 7 11.48 -8.25 23.88
CA ALA A 7 12.76 -7.76 24.37
C ALA A 7 12.75 -6.22 24.32
N PRO A 8 13.18 -5.51 25.38
CA PRO A 8 13.23 -4.05 25.38
C PRO A 8 14.04 -3.50 24.20
N GLY A 9 13.53 -2.44 23.57
CA GLY A 9 14.15 -1.79 22.42
C GLY A 9 13.12 -1.28 21.42
N ALA A 10 13.55 -0.36 20.54
CA ALA A 10 12.79 0.01 19.36
C ALA A 10 12.80 -1.14 18.35
N ILE A 11 11.64 -1.46 17.79
CA ILE A 11 11.53 -2.32 16.60
C ILE A 11 11.84 -1.44 15.38
N ALA A 12 11.23 -0.26 15.30
CA ALA A 12 11.54 0.78 14.34
C ALA A 12 11.53 2.16 14.99
N GLU A 13 12.41 3.04 14.52
CA GLU A 13 12.52 4.43 14.96
C GLU A 13 12.92 5.30 13.76
N GLY A 14 12.10 6.31 13.49
CA GLY A 14 12.28 7.28 12.42
C GLY A 14 11.99 8.70 12.89
N ASP A 15 11.78 9.61 11.94
CA ASP A 15 11.64 11.05 12.21
C ASP A 15 10.40 11.39 13.06
N GLY A 16 10.50 11.30 14.39
CA GLY A 16 9.36 11.60 15.27
C GLY A 16 8.28 10.52 15.30
N VAL A 17 8.66 9.28 14.95
CA VAL A 17 7.84 8.10 15.12
C VAL A 17 8.71 6.95 15.60
N ALA A 18 8.22 6.17 16.56
CA ALA A 18 8.92 5.00 17.07
C ALA A 18 7.94 4.01 17.67
N TYR A 19 8.22 2.73 17.56
CA TYR A 19 7.49 1.71 18.31
C TYR A 19 8.41 0.56 18.68
N GLY A 20 8.02 -0.18 19.71
CA GLY A 20 8.80 -1.29 20.22
C GLY A 20 8.34 -1.74 21.60
N PHE A 21 9.26 -2.25 22.41
CA PHE A 21 8.97 -2.66 23.78
C PHE A 21 9.76 -1.82 24.78
N ASP A 22 9.09 -1.36 25.82
CA ASP A 22 9.72 -0.63 26.92
C ASP A 22 10.54 -1.56 27.83
N GLU A 23 11.19 -1.00 28.87
CA GLU A 23 11.99 -1.78 29.83
C GLU A 23 11.19 -2.84 30.59
N ASP A 24 9.87 -2.65 30.71
CA ASP A 24 8.94 -3.57 31.36
C ASP A 24 8.37 -4.62 30.38
N GLY A 25 8.72 -4.53 29.08
CA GLY A 25 8.26 -5.41 28.02
C GLY A 25 6.86 -5.07 27.48
N ASN A 26 6.33 -3.87 27.77
CA ASN A 26 5.08 -3.40 27.20
C ASN A 26 5.33 -2.80 25.81
N PHE A 27 4.41 -3.07 24.88
CA PHE A 27 4.46 -2.45 23.56
C PHE A 27 4.14 -0.95 23.67
N TYR A 28 4.96 -0.11 23.04
CA TYR A 28 4.72 1.33 22.93
C TYR A 28 4.72 1.76 21.46
N LEU A 29 4.04 2.87 21.21
CA LEU A 29 3.99 3.55 19.93
C LEU A 29 3.95 5.05 20.20
N GLU A 30 4.99 5.76 19.77
CA GLU A 30 5.15 7.20 19.89
C GLU A 30 5.12 7.82 18.49
N PHE A 31 4.30 8.84 18.30
CA PHE A 31 4.23 9.55 17.03
C PHE A 31 3.80 11.00 17.21
N VAL A 32 4.22 11.84 16.26
CA VAL A 32 3.72 13.21 16.13
C VAL A 32 2.44 13.20 15.30
N ALA A 33 1.30 13.40 15.96
CA ALA A 33 0.04 13.53 15.25
C ALA A 33 -0.07 14.93 14.61
N PRO A 34 -0.50 15.05 13.33
CA PRO A 34 -0.74 16.35 12.71
C PRO A 34 -1.90 17.05 13.42
N GLY A 35 -1.80 18.37 13.64
CA GLY A 35 -2.86 19.15 14.27
C GLY A 35 -4.17 19.15 13.47
N ARG A 36 -5.14 20.01 13.83
CA ARG A 36 -6.38 20.08 13.06
C ARG A 36 -6.10 20.69 11.68
N MET A 37 -6.30 19.91 10.62
CA MET A 37 -5.82 20.27 9.28
C MET A 37 -6.84 21.10 8.48
N ASP A 38 -8.14 20.94 8.72
CA ASP A 38 -9.20 21.80 8.17
C ASP A 38 -9.22 23.21 8.82
N LEU A 39 -8.64 23.34 10.00
CA LEU A 39 -8.54 24.59 10.74
C LEU A 39 -7.23 24.67 11.55
N PRO A 40 -6.10 25.00 10.89
CA PRO A 40 -4.79 25.05 11.53
C PRO A 40 -4.78 25.87 12.82
N GLY A 41 -4.11 25.36 13.86
CA GLY A 41 -4.01 25.98 15.18
C GLY A 41 -5.20 25.71 16.13
N SER A 42 -6.23 25.00 15.67
CA SER A 42 -7.31 24.51 16.55
C SER A 42 -6.97 23.13 17.13
N PRO A 43 -7.54 22.76 18.31
CA PRO A 43 -7.39 21.40 18.84
C PRO A 43 -7.91 20.35 17.86
N ALA A 44 -7.13 19.29 17.67
CA ALA A 44 -7.54 18.09 16.93
C ALA A 44 -8.10 17.03 17.89
N SER A 45 -8.97 16.18 17.36
CA SER A 45 -9.46 14.98 18.03
C SER A 45 -9.00 13.77 17.23
N TYR A 46 -8.47 12.76 17.92
CA TYR A 46 -8.03 11.51 17.30
C TYR A 46 -8.80 10.34 17.92
N ALA A 47 -9.05 9.33 17.11
CA ALA A 47 -9.53 8.02 17.56
C ALA A 47 -8.41 7.00 17.34
N ILE A 48 -8.16 6.18 18.35
CA ILE A 48 -7.19 5.08 18.27
C ILE A 48 -7.98 3.78 18.25
N TYR A 49 -7.72 2.97 17.22
CA TYR A 49 -8.29 1.64 17.07
C TYR A 49 -7.19 0.62 17.33
N VAL A 50 -7.42 -0.28 18.29
CA VAL A 50 -6.50 -1.36 18.63
C VAL A 50 -7.18 -2.68 18.37
N GLN A 51 -6.61 -3.48 17.48
CA GLN A 51 -7.05 -4.84 17.19
C GLN A 51 -6.00 -5.82 17.69
N GLY A 52 -6.38 -6.67 18.64
CA GLY A 52 -5.53 -7.75 19.12
C GLY A 52 -5.64 -8.98 18.22
N VAL A 53 -4.52 -9.60 17.90
CA VAL A 53 -4.48 -10.93 17.24
C VAL A 53 -4.78 -12.08 18.22
N ILE A 54 -4.80 -11.80 19.52
CA ILE A 54 -5.13 -12.75 20.58
C ILE A 54 -6.25 -12.16 21.42
N ASN A 55 -7.22 -12.99 21.79
CA ASN A 55 -8.24 -12.57 22.75
C ASN A 55 -7.63 -12.51 24.16
N SER A 56 -7.15 -11.32 24.54
CA SER A 56 -6.53 -11.05 25.83
C SER A 56 -6.99 -9.71 26.41
N ASP A 57 -6.70 -9.49 27.69
CA ASP A 57 -6.96 -8.21 28.34
C ASP A 57 -5.84 -7.23 27.98
N TYR A 58 -6.19 -6.17 27.25
CA TYR A 58 -5.28 -5.09 26.88
C TYR A 58 -5.50 -3.87 27.77
N ARG A 59 -4.42 -3.23 28.24
CA ARG A 59 -4.47 -1.92 28.88
C ARG A 59 -3.82 -0.90 27.95
N LEU A 60 -4.62 0.05 27.47
CA LEU A 60 -4.13 1.19 26.69
C LEU A 60 -3.84 2.38 27.62
N GLU A 61 -2.67 2.98 27.45
CA GLU A 61 -2.31 4.26 28.07
C GLU A 61 -1.97 5.25 26.96
N VAL A 62 -2.66 6.40 26.95
CA VAL A 62 -2.40 7.47 25.98
C VAL A 62 -1.78 8.64 26.73
N VAL A 63 -0.51 8.92 26.44
CA VAL A 63 0.24 10.03 27.01
C VAL A 63 0.49 11.06 25.92
N THR A 64 0.21 12.33 26.19
CA THR A 64 0.53 13.43 25.28
C THR A 64 1.76 14.17 25.79
N ALA A 65 2.81 14.24 24.97
CA ALA A 65 4.08 14.84 25.35
C ALA A 65 4.46 15.98 24.40
N GLY A 66 4.16 17.21 24.81
CA GLY A 66 4.62 18.42 24.13
C GLY A 66 4.09 18.61 22.70
N SER A 67 4.86 19.34 21.90
CA SER A 67 4.60 19.58 20.48
C SER A 67 5.91 19.41 19.71
N ARG A 68 5.87 18.75 18.56
CA ARG A 68 6.97 18.71 17.59
C ARG A 68 6.48 19.28 16.26
N GLN A 69 7.42 19.82 15.49
CA GLN A 69 7.12 20.25 14.12
C GLN A 69 7.08 19.01 13.23
N THR A 70 6.04 18.91 12.42
CA THR A 70 5.99 17.97 11.30
C THR A 70 6.86 18.51 10.17
N VAL A 71 7.83 17.72 9.71
CA VAL A 71 8.71 18.06 8.59
C VAL A 71 8.35 17.13 7.45
N GLN A 72 8.13 17.68 6.25
CA GLN A 72 7.95 16.92 5.01
C GLN A 72 9.18 16.05 4.73
N ARG A 73 8.99 14.89 4.11
CA ARG A 73 10.01 13.85 4.05
C ARG A 73 10.04 13.22 2.68
N LYS A 74 11.25 13.20 2.11
CA LYS A 74 11.50 12.34 0.96
C LYS A 74 11.25 10.88 1.30
N GLN A 75 10.52 10.17 0.44
CA GLN A 75 10.43 8.72 0.43
C GLN A 75 10.91 8.15 -0.91
N ASN A 76 11.75 7.13 -0.87
CA ASN A 76 12.17 6.42 -2.07
C ASN A 76 11.52 5.03 -2.09
N ILE A 77 11.11 4.58 -3.27
CA ILE A 77 10.44 3.29 -3.45
C ILE A 77 11.17 2.52 -4.55
N LEU A 78 11.79 1.42 -4.17
CA LEU A 78 12.40 0.48 -5.10
C LEU A 78 11.36 -0.53 -5.58
N LEU A 79 11.15 -0.63 -6.89
CA LEU A 79 10.49 -1.78 -7.50
C LEU A 79 11.54 -2.85 -7.80
N GLU A 80 11.67 -3.85 -6.93
CA GLU A 80 12.65 -4.93 -7.12
C GLU A 80 12.08 -6.01 -8.05
N THR A 81 12.73 -6.19 -9.20
CA THR A 81 12.28 -7.08 -10.29
C THR A 81 13.13 -8.34 -10.44
N LYS A 82 14.29 -8.42 -9.78
CA LYS A 82 15.23 -9.56 -9.88
C LYS A 82 14.96 -10.65 -8.83
N GLY A 83 13.91 -10.47 -8.03
CA GLY A 83 13.57 -11.35 -6.93
C GLY A 83 14.53 -11.20 -5.75
N GLY A 84 14.47 -12.14 -4.82
CA GLY A 84 15.21 -12.06 -3.57
C GLY A 84 14.69 -13.07 -2.56
N SER A 85 14.72 -12.69 -1.28
CA SER A 85 14.14 -13.51 -0.22
C SER A 85 13.78 -12.64 0.97
N VAL A 86 12.66 -12.96 1.60
CA VAL A 86 12.11 -12.25 2.76
C VAL A 86 11.93 -13.23 3.92
N ASP A 87 12.03 -12.78 5.17
CA ASP A 87 11.89 -13.65 6.36
C ASP A 87 10.66 -13.32 7.23
N TRP A 88 9.82 -12.41 6.75
CA TRP A 88 8.63 -11.91 7.44
C TRP A 88 7.31 -12.47 6.90
N LEU A 89 7.33 -13.06 5.69
CA LEU A 89 6.12 -13.57 5.04
C LEU A 89 5.61 -14.84 5.72
N GLU A 90 6.50 -15.70 6.20
CA GLU A 90 6.16 -16.96 6.87
C GLU A 90 6.52 -16.95 8.35
N VAL A 91 5.65 -17.54 9.18
CA VAL A 91 5.89 -17.64 10.63
C VAL A 91 7.03 -18.62 10.92
N GLY A 92 7.86 -18.28 11.92
CA GLY A 92 8.88 -19.19 12.45
C GLY A 92 10.29 -18.95 11.91
N GLY A 93 10.54 -17.79 11.30
CA GLY A 93 11.86 -17.41 10.77
C GLY A 93 12.24 -18.19 9.52
N VAL A 94 11.24 -18.61 8.75
CA VAL A 94 11.44 -19.26 7.45
C VAL A 94 11.67 -18.16 6.43
N THR A 95 12.83 -18.20 5.77
CA THR A 95 13.10 -17.30 4.64
C THR A 95 12.36 -17.80 3.40
N THR A 96 11.42 -17.01 2.91
CA THR A 96 10.66 -17.28 1.69
C THR A 96 11.40 -16.73 0.47
N PRO A 97 11.72 -17.56 -0.54
CA PRO A 97 12.31 -17.08 -1.78
C PRO A 97 11.28 -16.35 -2.64
N ILE A 98 11.64 -15.16 -3.10
CA ILE A 98 10.85 -14.33 -4.01
C ILE A 98 11.46 -14.44 -5.40
N GLY A 99 10.68 -14.87 -6.39
CA GLY A 99 11.12 -15.04 -7.77
C GLY A 99 11.23 -13.71 -8.48
N GLU A 100 12.08 -13.66 -9.51
CA GLU A 100 12.16 -12.52 -10.42
C GLU A 100 10.82 -12.27 -11.14
N PHE A 101 10.62 -11.03 -11.58
CA PHE A 101 9.55 -10.68 -12.48
C PHE A 101 9.85 -11.25 -13.87
N VAL A 102 8.88 -12.02 -14.39
CA VAL A 102 8.93 -12.56 -15.74
C VAL A 102 7.60 -12.31 -16.44
N ALA A 103 7.54 -11.32 -17.33
CA ALA A 103 6.30 -11.00 -18.07
C ALA A 103 5.72 -12.20 -18.84
N SER A 104 6.59 -13.10 -19.33
CA SER A 104 6.18 -14.30 -20.06
C SER A 104 5.39 -15.31 -19.23
N SER A 105 5.48 -15.28 -17.88
CA SER A 105 4.67 -16.14 -17.02
C SER A 105 3.17 -15.80 -17.11
N LEU A 106 2.85 -14.58 -17.54
CA LEU A 106 1.50 -14.08 -17.76
C LEU A 106 1.09 -14.10 -19.25
N GLY A 107 1.93 -14.63 -20.12
CA GLY A 107 1.66 -14.70 -21.57
C GLY A 107 2.09 -13.46 -22.36
N PHE A 108 2.59 -12.40 -21.71
CA PHE A 108 3.16 -11.24 -22.39
C PHE A 108 4.58 -11.57 -22.89
N THR A 109 4.76 -11.58 -24.21
CA THR A 109 6.05 -11.90 -24.85
C THR A 109 6.32 -11.00 -26.04
N GLY A 110 7.60 -10.83 -26.40
CA GLY A 110 8.00 -10.05 -27.56
C GLY A 110 8.28 -8.59 -27.21
N ARG A 111 7.79 -7.68 -28.06
CA ARG A 111 8.10 -6.25 -27.99
C ARG A 111 6.85 -5.41 -27.98
N ALA A 112 6.91 -4.30 -27.25
CA ALA A 112 5.88 -3.29 -27.24
C ALA A 112 5.88 -2.47 -28.56
N SER A 113 4.85 -1.65 -28.73
CA SER A 113 4.63 -0.84 -29.94
C SER A 113 5.78 0.15 -30.21
N ASN A 114 6.45 0.61 -29.16
CA ASN A 114 7.62 1.50 -29.20
C ASN A 114 8.94 0.76 -29.53
N GLY A 115 8.92 -0.58 -29.64
CA GLY A 115 10.07 -1.42 -29.99
C GLY A 115 10.91 -1.92 -28.80
N GLN A 116 10.54 -1.56 -27.58
CA GLN A 116 11.13 -2.06 -26.32
C GLN A 116 10.73 -3.52 -26.05
N ASP A 117 11.55 -4.26 -25.30
CA ASP A 117 11.16 -5.59 -24.84
C ASP A 117 10.00 -5.46 -23.85
N VAL A 118 8.97 -6.32 -23.97
CA VAL A 118 7.68 -6.13 -23.29
C VAL A 118 7.79 -6.07 -21.77
N GLN A 119 8.78 -6.77 -21.19
CA GLN A 119 9.03 -6.75 -19.76
C GLN A 119 9.47 -5.37 -19.29
N ASP A 120 10.44 -4.76 -19.97
CA ASP A 120 10.92 -3.42 -19.64
C ASP A 120 9.81 -2.39 -19.86
N TYR A 121 8.99 -2.56 -20.91
CA TYR A 121 7.83 -1.70 -21.16
C TYR A 121 6.81 -1.73 -20.02
N ILE A 122 6.55 -2.92 -19.45
CA ILE A 122 5.67 -3.06 -18.29
C ILE A 122 6.28 -2.36 -17.07
N ILE A 123 7.57 -2.57 -16.80
CA ILE A 123 8.25 -1.97 -15.63
C ILE A 123 8.21 -0.44 -15.75
N ASP A 124 8.63 0.11 -16.88
CA ASP A 124 8.61 1.55 -17.14
C ASP A 124 7.19 2.12 -16.98
N GLY A 125 6.19 1.47 -17.59
CA GLY A 125 4.80 1.90 -17.48
C GLY A 125 4.28 1.88 -16.04
N VAL A 126 4.66 0.88 -15.24
CA VAL A 126 4.29 0.79 -13.82
C VAL A 126 4.95 1.92 -13.02
N ILE A 127 6.25 2.18 -13.23
CA ILE A 127 6.98 3.26 -12.56
C ILE A 127 6.37 4.62 -12.91
N ASP A 128 6.18 4.89 -14.20
CA ASP A 128 5.62 6.15 -14.69
C ASP A 128 4.21 6.38 -14.11
N THR A 129 3.35 5.35 -14.15
CA THR A 129 2.00 5.45 -13.59
C THR A 129 2.03 5.68 -12.08
N MET A 130 2.91 5.00 -11.34
CA MET A 130 3.06 5.23 -9.89
C MET A 130 3.57 6.64 -9.58
N GLN A 131 4.56 7.13 -10.33
CA GLN A 131 5.09 8.47 -10.14
C GLN A 131 4.00 9.52 -10.40
N ASP A 132 3.23 9.37 -11.49
CA ASP A 132 2.08 10.24 -11.79
C ASP A 132 1.03 10.23 -10.67
N MET A 133 0.75 9.07 -10.07
CA MET A 133 -0.16 8.96 -8.93
C MET A 133 0.31 9.79 -7.72
N PHE A 134 1.61 9.80 -7.41
CA PHE A 134 2.16 10.58 -6.29
C PHE A 134 2.31 12.07 -6.62
N ASP A 135 2.72 12.39 -7.86
CA ASP A 135 2.87 13.75 -8.35
C ASP A 135 1.52 14.49 -8.45
N SER A 136 0.42 13.76 -8.66
CA SER A 136 -0.93 14.34 -8.77
C SER A 136 -1.59 14.71 -7.44
N ILE A 137 -1.05 14.23 -6.31
CA ILE A 137 -1.65 14.41 -4.97
C ILE A 137 -1.66 15.88 -4.59
N VAL A 138 -2.82 16.37 -4.15
CA VAL A 138 -2.96 17.74 -3.63
C VAL A 138 -2.41 17.82 -2.22
N THR A 139 -1.36 18.63 -2.03
CA THR A 139 -0.67 18.84 -0.75
C THR A 139 -1.03 20.15 -0.06
N GLY A 140 -1.57 21.11 -0.81
CA GLY A 140 -1.93 22.42 -0.29
C GLY A 140 -2.95 23.12 -1.15
N ALA A 141 -3.68 24.04 -0.53
CA ALA A 141 -4.51 24.99 -1.26
C ALA A 141 -3.60 25.99 -1.98
N GLY A 142 -4.02 26.40 -3.18
CA GLY A 142 -3.27 27.34 -4.00
C GLY A 142 -3.18 28.75 -3.44
N ALA A 143 -2.84 29.70 -4.31
CA ALA A 143 -2.71 31.11 -3.95
C ALA A 143 -4.02 31.73 -3.44
N ASP A 144 -5.17 31.15 -3.80
CA ASP A 144 -6.49 31.57 -3.33
C ASP A 144 -6.90 31.02 -1.95
N GLY A 145 -6.12 30.08 -1.39
CA GLY A 145 -6.36 29.42 -0.12
C GLY A 145 -7.59 28.50 -0.10
N GLN A 146 -8.10 28.07 -1.25
CA GLN A 146 -9.19 27.11 -1.39
C GLN A 146 -8.67 25.80 -2.01
N PHE A 147 -9.16 24.66 -1.52
CA PHE A 147 -8.89 23.37 -2.14
C PHE A 147 -9.88 23.10 -3.28
N GLY A 148 -9.43 22.36 -4.30
CA GLY A 148 -10.26 21.93 -5.43
C GLY A 148 -10.25 22.93 -6.59
N THR A 149 -9.25 23.81 -6.63
CA THR A 149 -9.06 24.82 -7.68
C THR A 149 -7.84 24.48 -8.53
N ALA A 150 -7.71 25.14 -9.68
CA ALA A 150 -6.63 24.84 -10.63
C ALA A 150 -5.23 25.25 -10.13
N ASP A 151 -5.15 26.03 -9.05
CA ASP A 151 -3.91 26.51 -8.44
C ASP A 151 -3.47 25.72 -7.20
N ASP A 152 -4.17 24.63 -6.86
CA ASP A 152 -3.77 23.69 -5.80
C ASP A 152 -2.30 23.25 -5.93
N GLU A 153 -1.58 23.24 -4.81
CA GLU A 153 -0.22 22.70 -4.75
C GLU A 153 -0.28 21.17 -4.83
N ARG A 154 0.59 20.58 -5.65
CA ARG A 154 0.58 19.14 -5.97
C ARG A 154 1.96 18.51 -5.89
N GLY A 155 1.96 17.20 -5.66
CA GLY A 155 3.12 16.34 -5.64
C GLY A 155 3.68 16.14 -4.23
N LEU A 156 4.13 14.92 -4.00
CA LEU A 156 4.87 14.53 -2.80
C LEU A 156 6.35 14.38 -3.15
N ASP A 157 7.23 14.45 -2.15
CA ASP A 157 8.66 14.12 -2.35
C ASP A 157 8.83 12.58 -2.36
N ILE A 158 8.22 11.91 -3.34
CA ILE A 158 8.29 10.46 -3.52
C ILE A 158 9.01 10.17 -4.83
N ASN A 159 10.00 9.30 -4.79
CA ASN A 159 10.76 8.87 -5.96
C ASN A 159 10.65 7.36 -6.15
N VAL A 160 10.09 6.94 -7.28
CA VAL A 160 9.95 5.52 -7.64
C VAL A 160 11.01 5.15 -8.68
N SER A 161 11.70 4.03 -8.47
CA SER A 161 12.68 3.50 -9.45
C SER A 161 12.81 1.98 -9.28
N ASP A 162 13.25 1.27 -10.32
CA ASP A 162 13.68 -0.14 -10.25
C ASP A 162 15.20 -0.30 -10.05
N ASN A 163 15.92 0.82 -9.92
CA ASN A 163 17.36 0.86 -9.76
C ASN A 163 17.76 1.57 -8.47
N PRO A 164 18.30 0.85 -7.46
CA PRO A 164 18.64 1.45 -6.17
C PRO A 164 19.74 2.52 -6.25
N ALA A 165 20.53 2.54 -7.34
CA ALA A 165 21.55 3.57 -7.54
C ALA A 165 20.96 4.98 -7.73
N ASP A 166 19.69 5.08 -8.14
CA ASP A 166 19.00 6.35 -8.36
C ASP A 166 18.67 7.08 -7.06
N PHE A 167 18.74 6.39 -5.91
CA PHE A 167 18.46 6.96 -4.59
C PHE A 167 19.69 7.57 -3.92
N GLU A 168 20.87 7.56 -4.55
CA GLU A 168 22.09 8.21 -4.04
C GLU A 168 22.43 7.85 -2.58
N PHE A 169 22.29 6.56 -2.22
CA PHE A 169 22.52 6.04 -0.85
C PHE A 169 21.48 6.47 0.21
N GLN A 170 20.35 7.03 -0.20
CA GLN A 170 19.22 7.27 0.69
C GLN A 170 18.46 5.96 0.95
N ASP A 171 17.81 5.88 2.12
CA ASP A 171 16.92 4.76 2.47
C ASP A 171 15.73 4.69 1.51
N TYR A 172 15.24 3.47 1.28
CA TYR A 172 14.13 3.20 0.37
C TYR A 172 13.32 1.97 0.83
N SER A 173 12.01 2.03 0.61
CA SER A 173 11.15 0.85 0.77
C SER A 173 11.27 -0.02 -0.46
N THR A 174 11.10 -1.34 -0.31
CA THR A 174 11.20 -2.27 -1.43
C THR A 174 9.87 -2.96 -1.72
N ILE A 175 9.41 -2.89 -2.96
CA ILE A 175 8.25 -3.64 -3.44
C ILE A 175 8.75 -4.66 -4.46
N PHE A 176 8.70 -5.93 -4.10
CA PHE A 176 9.07 -7.01 -5.01
C PHE A 176 7.94 -7.25 -6.02
N LEU A 177 8.23 -7.07 -7.30
CA LEU A 177 7.37 -7.55 -8.38
C LEU A 177 7.76 -9.00 -8.68
N SER A 178 6.91 -9.96 -8.29
CA SER A 178 7.29 -11.36 -8.34
C SER A 178 6.37 -12.20 -9.21
N SER A 179 6.98 -13.08 -10.01
CA SER A 179 6.29 -14.19 -10.67
C SER A 179 6.08 -15.41 -9.75
N THR A 180 6.45 -15.33 -8.46
CA THR A 180 6.12 -16.35 -7.46
C THR A 180 4.63 -16.32 -7.13
N VAL A 181 4.04 -17.50 -6.88
CA VAL A 181 2.67 -17.62 -6.36
C VAL A 181 2.66 -17.34 -4.86
N ASP A 182 1.64 -16.63 -4.38
CA ASP A 182 1.46 -16.39 -2.95
C ASP A 182 1.50 -17.71 -2.15
N PRO A 183 2.45 -17.88 -1.22
CA PRO A 183 2.59 -19.09 -0.43
C PRO A 183 1.55 -19.20 0.70
N ILE A 184 0.91 -18.08 1.08
CA ILE A 184 -0.07 -17.99 2.16
C ILE A 184 -1.48 -18.17 1.61
N ASN A 185 -1.81 -17.44 0.53
CA ASN A 185 -3.14 -17.43 -0.08
C ASN A 185 -3.08 -17.96 -1.53
N PRO A 186 -3.11 -19.29 -1.73
CA PRO A 186 -3.03 -19.85 -3.08
C PRO A 186 -4.27 -19.45 -3.91
N LEU A 187 -4.03 -19.14 -5.19
CA LEU A 187 -5.05 -18.66 -6.15
C LEU A 187 -6.33 -19.49 -6.23
N PHE A 188 -6.25 -20.78 -5.92
CA PHE A 188 -7.39 -21.68 -5.84
C PHE A 188 -7.26 -22.54 -4.59
N THR A 189 -8.22 -22.45 -3.69
CA THR A 189 -8.37 -23.41 -2.60
C THR A 189 -9.33 -24.52 -3.04
N ILE A 190 -8.90 -25.78 -2.92
CA ILE A 190 -9.77 -26.94 -3.16
C ILE A 190 -10.46 -27.24 -1.82
N ASP A 191 -11.76 -26.92 -1.71
CA ASP A 191 -12.56 -27.34 -0.56
C ASP A 191 -12.53 -28.88 -0.44
N VAL A 192 -12.57 -29.38 0.80
CA VAL A 192 -12.45 -30.79 1.21
C VAL A 192 -13.48 -31.74 0.57
N GLN A 193 -14.40 -31.22 -0.24
CA GLN A 193 -15.32 -32.00 -1.07
C GLN A 193 -14.87 -32.20 -2.53
N GLY A 194 -13.68 -31.70 -2.92
CA GLY A 194 -13.09 -31.96 -4.23
C GLY A 194 -13.83 -31.33 -5.42
N LEU A 195 -14.74 -30.40 -5.16
CA LEU A 195 -15.36 -29.56 -6.18
C LEU A 195 -14.60 -28.22 -6.25
N ILE A 196 -14.11 -27.89 -7.45
CA ILE A 196 -13.79 -26.50 -7.80
C ILE A 196 -15.14 -25.78 -7.83
N ASN A 197 -15.45 -25.02 -6.77
CA ASN A 197 -16.71 -24.31 -6.70
C ASN A 197 -16.63 -23.05 -7.57
N PHE A 198 -16.95 -23.18 -8.85
CA PHE A 198 -16.90 -22.09 -9.83
C PHE A 198 -17.82 -20.90 -9.48
N LEU A 199 -18.77 -21.10 -8.54
CA LEU A 199 -19.70 -20.08 -8.07
C LEU A 199 -19.17 -19.25 -6.88
N THR A 200 -18.12 -19.70 -6.16
CA THR A 200 -17.44 -18.88 -5.14
C THR A 200 -16.28 -18.06 -5.70
N ILE A 201 -15.80 -18.40 -6.90
CA ILE A 201 -14.74 -17.65 -7.62
C ILE A 201 -15.10 -16.16 -7.74
N GLY A 202 -16.35 -15.80 -8.05
CA GLY A 202 -16.73 -14.39 -8.19
C GLY A 202 -16.68 -13.55 -6.91
N ALA A 203 -16.78 -14.17 -5.72
CA ALA A 203 -16.72 -13.47 -4.44
C ALA A 203 -15.31 -13.51 -3.84
N GLU A 204 -14.51 -14.55 -4.14
CA GLU A 204 -13.11 -14.66 -3.71
C GLU A 204 -12.14 -13.85 -4.62
N ILE A 205 -12.52 -13.60 -5.88
CA ILE A 205 -11.80 -12.67 -6.80
C ILE A 205 -11.72 -11.27 -6.19
N ALA A 206 -12.86 -10.74 -5.75
CA ALA A 206 -12.98 -9.41 -5.15
C ALA A 206 -12.26 -9.24 -3.79
N THR A 207 -11.62 -10.30 -3.31
CA THR A 207 -10.89 -10.36 -2.04
C THR A 207 -9.44 -10.80 -2.19
N GLN A 208 -8.97 -11.05 -3.42
CA GLN A 208 -7.59 -11.48 -3.59
C GLN A 208 -6.63 -10.36 -3.19
N ASP A 209 -5.77 -10.68 -2.22
CA ASP A 209 -4.60 -9.88 -1.95
C ASP A 209 -3.62 -10.06 -3.12
N PHE A 210 -3.57 -9.06 -4.00
CA PHE A 210 -2.59 -8.99 -5.09
C PHE A 210 -1.14 -8.82 -4.59
N GLY A 211 -0.96 -8.74 -3.27
CA GLY A 211 0.32 -8.66 -2.59
C GLY A 211 0.17 -8.57 -1.07
N ILE A 212 1.29 -8.47 -0.36
CA ILE A 212 1.36 -8.38 1.11
C ILE A 212 2.48 -7.39 1.50
N SER A 213 2.27 -6.60 2.56
CA SER A 213 3.24 -5.66 3.11
C SER A 213 3.77 -6.21 4.45
N GLN A 214 5.08 -6.12 4.69
CA GLN A 214 5.74 -6.61 5.91
C GLN A 214 5.21 -5.91 7.16
N HIS A 215 5.19 -4.59 7.11
CA HIS A 215 4.68 -3.74 8.16
C HIS A 215 3.84 -2.62 7.55
N ALA A 216 2.89 -2.13 8.34
CA ALA A 216 2.13 -0.93 8.03
C ALA A 216 2.34 0.02 9.20
N ASP A 217 3.51 0.64 9.18
CA ASP A 217 4.04 1.40 10.29
C ASP A 217 3.49 2.83 10.29
N PRO A 218 3.10 3.36 11.47
CA PRO A 218 2.59 4.71 11.53
C PRO A 218 3.64 5.69 11.03
N GLY A 219 3.30 6.49 10.02
CA GLY A 219 4.17 7.54 9.51
C GLY A 219 5.52 7.04 8.99
N ASN A 220 5.55 5.79 8.46
CA ASN A 220 6.72 5.16 7.85
C ASN A 220 7.93 5.15 8.80
N ALA A 221 7.78 4.44 9.92
CA ALA A 221 8.78 4.38 10.97
C ALA A 221 10.09 3.75 10.50
N ASP A 222 9.99 2.68 9.72
CA ASP A 222 11.10 2.09 9.01
C ASP A 222 10.96 2.34 7.52
N ARG A 223 11.85 3.19 6.98
CA ARG A 223 11.86 3.50 5.55
C ARG A 223 12.32 2.34 4.69
N ASN A 224 12.78 1.24 5.28
CA ASN A 224 13.25 0.05 4.58
C ASN A 224 12.22 -1.09 4.59
N ASP A 225 10.99 -0.83 5.03
CA ASP A 225 9.94 -1.84 4.99
C ASP A 225 9.73 -2.38 3.57
N GLU A 226 9.36 -3.66 3.52
CA GLU A 226 9.23 -4.42 2.28
C GLU A 226 7.78 -4.81 2.00
N ALA A 227 7.43 -4.96 0.73
CA ALA A 227 6.19 -5.55 0.27
C ALA A 227 6.43 -6.47 -0.93
N VAL A 228 5.51 -7.38 -1.19
CA VAL A 228 5.56 -8.29 -2.34
C VAL A 228 4.25 -8.19 -3.12
N LEU A 229 4.33 -8.08 -4.43
CA LEU A 229 3.22 -8.29 -5.36
C LEU A 229 3.35 -9.63 -6.05
N PHE A 230 2.28 -10.42 -6.01
CA PHE A 230 2.22 -11.74 -6.63
C PHE A 230 1.52 -11.64 -7.98
N LEU A 231 2.31 -11.46 -9.04
CA LEU A 231 1.80 -11.23 -10.38
C LEU A 231 0.93 -12.35 -10.95
N PRO A 232 1.13 -13.64 -10.61
CA PRO A 232 0.19 -14.69 -11.01
C PRO A 232 -1.27 -14.42 -10.59
N SER A 233 -1.50 -13.70 -9.49
CA SER A 233 -2.86 -13.30 -9.06
C SER A 233 -3.58 -12.43 -10.07
N TYR A 234 -2.86 -11.61 -10.83
CA TYR A 234 -3.43 -10.73 -11.85
C TYR A 234 -3.99 -11.48 -13.07
N THR A 235 -3.66 -12.78 -13.24
CA THR A 235 -4.28 -13.60 -14.30
C THR A 235 -5.79 -13.71 -14.15
N ILE A 236 -6.30 -13.51 -12.92
CA ILE A 236 -7.72 -13.58 -12.62
C ILE A 236 -8.53 -12.43 -13.24
N LEU A 237 -7.86 -11.32 -13.55
CA LEU A 237 -8.42 -10.14 -14.22
C LEU A 237 -8.70 -10.41 -15.71
N GLY A 238 -8.14 -11.48 -16.28
CA GLY A 238 -8.48 -11.94 -17.62
C GLY A 238 -7.91 -11.11 -18.77
N TYR A 239 -6.87 -10.31 -18.53
CA TYR A 239 -6.14 -9.58 -19.57
C TYR A 239 -5.53 -10.55 -20.59
N ASN A 240 -5.68 -10.23 -21.87
CA ASN A 240 -5.07 -10.98 -22.96
C ASN A 240 -3.78 -10.29 -23.42
N PRO A 241 -2.90 -10.98 -24.18
CA PRO A 241 -1.68 -10.39 -24.74
C PRO A 241 -1.95 -9.46 -25.93
N SER A 242 -2.88 -8.51 -25.79
CA SER A 242 -3.16 -7.45 -26.76
C SER A 242 -2.58 -6.12 -26.26
N PRO A 243 -2.27 -5.15 -27.15
CA PRO A 243 -1.76 -3.84 -26.71
C PRO A 243 -2.70 -3.13 -25.73
N ASP A 244 -4.01 -3.15 -25.98
CA ASP A 244 -4.98 -2.47 -25.12
C ASP A 244 -5.04 -3.11 -23.73
N ASP A 245 -5.10 -4.45 -23.67
CA ASP A 245 -5.09 -5.20 -22.40
C ASP A 245 -3.74 -5.10 -21.65
N LEU A 246 -2.64 -4.86 -22.37
CA LEU A 246 -1.32 -4.64 -21.77
C LEU A 246 -1.30 -3.32 -20.98
N GLU A 247 -1.90 -2.25 -21.51
CA GLU A 247 -2.01 -0.97 -20.78
C GLU A 247 -2.89 -1.11 -19.53
N LEU A 248 -4.01 -1.82 -19.63
CA LEU A 248 -4.88 -2.10 -18.48
C LEU A 248 -4.13 -2.94 -17.43
N PHE A 249 -3.34 -3.93 -17.86
CA PHE A 249 -2.50 -4.71 -16.96
C PHE A 249 -1.46 -3.84 -16.23
N ILE A 250 -0.79 -2.93 -16.94
CA ILE A 250 0.16 -1.97 -16.34
C ILE A 250 -0.55 -1.13 -15.28
N GLN A 251 -1.74 -0.61 -15.58
CA GLN A 251 -2.55 0.17 -14.64
C GLN A 251 -2.89 -0.63 -13.37
N SER A 252 -3.34 -1.88 -13.51
CA SER A 252 -3.63 -2.74 -12.34
C SER A 252 -2.40 -3.00 -11.48
N VAL A 253 -1.25 -3.32 -12.10
CA VAL A 253 -0.01 -3.58 -11.36
C VAL A 253 0.47 -2.31 -10.66
N ALA A 254 0.38 -1.15 -11.33
CA ALA A 254 0.71 0.14 -10.74
C ALA A 254 -0.19 0.48 -9.55
N ALA A 255 -1.51 0.22 -9.65
CA ALA A 255 -2.44 0.40 -8.54
C ALA A 255 -2.10 -0.51 -7.36
N GLY A 256 -1.81 -1.79 -7.62
CA GLY A 256 -1.36 -2.72 -6.59
C GLY A 256 -0.07 -2.25 -5.91
N ALA A 257 0.91 -1.79 -6.70
CA ALA A 257 2.20 -1.34 -6.19
C ALA A 257 2.08 -0.03 -5.39
N ALA A 258 1.34 0.95 -5.91
CA ALA A 258 1.05 2.20 -5.22
C ALA A 258 0.24 1.99 -3.93
N ARG A 259 -0.65 0.99 -3.91
CA ARG A 259 -1.36 0.57 -2.69
C ARG A 259 -0.39 0.01 -1.65
N ARG A 260 0.53 -0.88 -2.03
CA ARG A 260 1.57 -1.39 -1.12
C ARG A 260 2.46 -0.25 -0.62
N ALA A 261 2.91 0.63 -1.51
CA ALA A 261 3.63 1.84 -1.14
C ALA A 261 2.88 2.68 -0.11
N GLY A 262 1.59 2.93 -0.34
CA GLY A 262 0.71 3.61 0.61
C GLY A 262 0.68 2.93 1.98
N GLU A 263 0.55 1.60 2.02
CA GLU A 263 0.54 0.82 3.26
C GLU A 263 1.87 0.90 4.03
N LEU A 264 3.01 0.80 3.34
CA LEU A 264 4.34 0.99 3.92
C LEU A 264 4.49 2.41 4.50
N MET A 265 3.81 3.39 3.88
CA MET A 265 3.75 4.77 4.39
C MET A 265 2.70 5.00 5.48
N GLY A 266 1.96 3.96 5.89
CA GLY A 266 0.99 3.97 6.98
C GLY A 266 -0.47 4.17 6.55
N LEU A 267 -0.79 4.15 5.25
CA LEU A 267 -2.18 4.09 4.78
C LEU A 267 -2.78 2.71 5.02
N ARG A 268 -4.11 2.64 4.94
CA ARG A 268 -4.85 1.38 4.99
C ARG A 268 -5.70 1.21 3.75
N LEU A 269 -6.19 0.00 3.54
CA LEU A 269 -7.24 -0.23 2.56
C LEU A 269 -8.52 0.51 2.97
N THR A 270 -9.28 0.96 1.98
CA THR A 270 -10.62 1.54 2.14
C THR A 270 -11.67 0.69 1.44
N GLU A 271 -12.93 0.96 1.78
CA GLU A 271 -14.09 0.41 1.09
C GLU A 271 -14.00 0.62 -0.43
N ALA A 272 -14.81 -0.10 -1.20
CA ALA A 272 -14.84 0.08 -2.65
C ALA A 272 -15.22 1.52 -3.03
N TYR A 273 -14.64 2.06 -4.10
CA TYR A 273 -15.11 3.32 -4.69
C TYR A 273 -16.07 3.04 -5.85
N ASP A 274 -16.82 4.08 -6.25
CA ASP A 274 -17.70 4.01 -7.42
C ASP A 274 -16.87 4.30 -8.69
N PRO A 275 -16.72 3.33 -9.60
CA PRO A 275 -15.93 3.50 -10.82
C PRO A 275 -16.57 4.45 -11.84
N ALA A 276 -17.78 4.95 -11.58
CA ALA A 276 -18.39 6.02 -12.38
C ALA A 276 -17.89 7.43 -12.03
N LEU A 277 -17.00 7.56 -11.04
CA LEU A 277 -16.37 8.83 -10.66
C LEU A 277 -15.09 9.07 -11.47
N ASP A 278 -14.72 10.34 -11.64
CA ASP A 278 -13.54 10.74 -12.43
C ASP A 278 -12.20 10.39 -11.74
N LEU A 279 -12.20 10.14 -10.42
CA LEU A 279 -11.02 9.81 -9.63
C LEU A 279 -11.13 8.38 -9.06
N PHE A 280 -10.16 7.54 -9.41
CA PHE A 280 -10.06 6.15 -8.98
C PHE A 280 -9.15 6.07 -7.75
N ASP A 281 -9.72 5.66 -6.61
CA ASP A 281 -9.00 5.62 -5.33
C ASP A 281 -8.01 4.44 -5.30
N VAL A 282 -6.71 4.75 -5.33
CA VAL A 282 -5.63 3.75 -5.33
C VAL A 282 -5.66 2.84 -4.09
N VAL A 283 -6.16 3.34 -2.96
CA VAL A 283 -6.27 2.55 -1.73
C VAL A 283 -7.68 1.99 -1.52
N GLY A 284 -8.54 2.00 -2.54
CA GLY A 284 -9.81 1.27 -2.53
C GLY A 284 -9.60 -0.24 -2.70
N VAL A 285 -10.45 -1.06 -2.10
CA VAL A 285 -10.39 -2.54 -2.23
C VAL A 285 -10.49 -3.01 -3.68
N ASN A 286 -11.19 -2.27 -4.53
CA ASN A 286 -11.38 -2.54 -5.96
C ASN A 286 -10.36 -1.83 -6.87
N SER A 287 -9.34 -1.15 -6.33
CA SER A 287 -8.36 -0.36 -7.11
C SER A 287 -7.60 -1.12 -8.19
N VAL A 288 -7.34 -2.41 -7.95
CA VAL A 288 -6.60 -3.26 -8.91
C VAL A 288 -7.51 -3.78 -10.03
N GLU A 289 -8.80 -3.97 -9.74
CA GLU A 289 -9.78 -4.55 -10.66
C GLU A 289 -10.44 -3.47 -11.53
N ASP A 290 -10.85 -2.38 -10.89
CA ASP A 290 -11.45 -1.23 -11.55
C ASP A 290 -10.32 -0.26 -11.93
N VAL A 291 -9.87 -0.32 -13.19
CA VAL A 291 -8.84 0.57 -13.71
C VAL A 291 -9.46 1.76 -14.46
N PRO A 292 -8.87 2.97 -14.42
CA PRO A 292 -9.41 4.16 -15.06
C PRO A 292 -9.50 4.08 -16.60
N ALA A 293 -8.68 3.23 -17.23
CA ALA A 293 -8.52 3.15 -18.68
C ALA A 293 -8.19 4.54 -19.27
N GLU A 294 -8.80 4.93 -20.40
CA GLU A 294 -8.52 6.22 -21.07
C GLU A 294 -9.28 7.43 -20.48
N ASN A 295 -10.28 7.22 -19.61
CA ASN A 295 -11.25 8.27 -19.25
C ASN A 295 -11.19 8.71 -17.79
N GLY A 296 -10.26 8.19 -17.00
CA GLY A 296 -10.09 8.56 -15.61
C GLY A 296 -8.63 8.55 -15.20
N GLU A 297 -8.37 8.97 -13.97
CA GLU A 297 -7.03 8.97 -13.39
C GLU A 297 -7.08 8.28 -12.03
N TYR A 298 -6.03 7.52 -11.73
CA TYR A 298 -5.78 7.08 -10.37
C TYR A 298 -5.35 8.25 -9.51
N GLY A 299 -5.71 8.22 -8.23
CA GLY A 299 -5.10 9.11 -7.27
C GLY A 299 -5.51 8.81 -5.84
N PHE A 300 -4.96 9.61 -4.94
CA PHE A 300 -5.30 9.58 -3.53
C PHE A 300 -6.34 10.67 -3.24
N PRO A 301 -7.57 10.32 -2.86
CA PRO A 301 -8.63 11.31 -2.67
C PRO A 301 -8.34 12.23 -1.48
N VAL A 302 -8.69 13.52 -1.64
CA VAL A 302 -8.60 14.58 -0.61
C VAL A 302 -9.78 14.50 0.39
N GLY A 303 -10.53 13.40 0.38
CA GLY A 303 -11.73 13.19 1.20
C GLY A 303 -11.58 12.06 2.20
N ALA A 304 -12.37 12.12 3.27
CA ALA A 304 -12.46 11.03 4.24
C ALA A 304 -13.20 9.83 3.60
N ARG A 305 -12.47 8.75 3.34
CA ARG A 305 -12.95 7.45 2.85
C ARG A 305 -13.06 6.47 4.00
N ARG A 306 -14.10 5.63 4.01
CA ARG A 306 -14.28 4.65 5.09
C ARG A 306 -13.26 3.53 4.96
N LEU A 307 -12.70 3.08 6.09
CA LEU A 307 -11.74 1.98 6.09
C LEU A 307 -12.39 0.63 5.75
N SER A 308 -13.57 0.35 6.30
CA SER A 308 -14.36 -0.82 5.91
C SER A 308 -15.87 -0.59 5.98
N SER A 309 -16.63 -1.27 5.12
CA SER A 309 -18.08 -1.27 5.04
C SER A 309 -18.68 -2.59 5.56
N SER A 310 -19.98 -2.58 5.91
CA SER A 310 -20.70 -3.81 6.30
C SER A 310 -20.88 -4.83 5.16
N THR A 311 -20.40 -4.49 3.97
CA THR A 311 -20.47 -5.30 2.75
C THR A 311 -19.09 -5.59 2.18
N ASP A 312 -18.02 -5.21 2.88
CA ASP A 312 -16.67 -5.52 2.44
C ASP A 312 -16.44 -7.02 2.52
N LEU A 313 -15.80 -7.55 1.49
CA LEU A 313 -15.53 -8.97 1.35
C LEU A 313 -14.13 -9.32 1.92
N SER A 314 -13.26 -8.31 2.14
CA SER A 314 -11.92 -8.49 2.71
C SER A 314 -11.98 -8.54 4.24
N ASN A 315 -12.06 -9.76 4.78
CA ASN A 315 -12.27 -10.00 6.21
C ASN A 315 -11.04 -9.68 7.09
N ASP A 316 -9.87 -9.47 6.49
CA ASP A 316 -8.59 -9.33 7.21
C ASP A 316 -8.23 -7.88 7.55
N SER A 317 -9.00 -6.90 7.06
CA SER A 317 -8.78 -5.47 7.31
C SER A 317 -10.04 -4.68 7.71
N ASP A 318 -11.05 -5.37 8.24
CA ASP A 318 -12.35 -4.78 8.60
C ASP A 318 -12.29 -3.84 9.82
N PHE A 319 -11.82 -2.61 9.60
CA PHE A 319 -12.05 -1.50 10.51
C PHE A 319 -13.43 -0.88 10.27
N PHE A 320 -14.49 -1.58 10.72
CA PHE A 320 -15.90 -1.15 10.58
C PHE A 320 -16.20 0.25 11.11
N LEU A 321 -15.30 0.81 11.91
CA LEU A 321 -15.34 2.17 12.43
C LEU A 321 -14.01 2.84 12.06
N GLY A 322 -14.03 3.72 11.05
CA GLY A 322 -12.85 4.48 10.70
C GLY A 322 -12.98 5.16 9.35
N PHE A 323 -12.40 6.34 9.24
CA PHE A 323 -12.20 7.02 7.97
C PHE A 323 -10.74 7.42 7.88
N GLN A 324 -10.16 7.35 6.69
CA GLN A 324 -8.87 7.95 6.38
C GLN A 324 -9.02 8.96 5.26
N ASN A 325 -8.16 9.97 5.26
CA ASN A 325 -7.97 10.87 4.12
C ASN A 325 -6.55 10.62 3.63
N SER A 326 -6.43 9.90 2.52
CA SER A 326 -5.15 9.34 2.07
C SER A 326 -4.19 10.44 1.63
N ALA A 327 -4.65 11.41 0.82
CA ALA A 327 -3.84 12.55 0.42
C ALA A 327 -3.32 13.34 1.63
N LEU A 328 -4.17 13.48 2.64
CA LEU A 328 -3.86 14.20 3.85
C LEU A 328 -2.80 13.47 4.70
N LEU A 329 -2.91 12.15 4.86
CA LEU A 329 -1.92 11.35 5.58
C LEU A 329 -0.57 11.32 4.87
N LEU A 330 -0.58 11.30 3.53
CA LEU A 330 0.63 11.33 2.72
C LEU A 330 1.25 12.72 2.58
N SER A 331 0.56 13.82 2.91
CA SER A 331 1.13 15.18 2.88
C SER A 331 2.35 15.39 3.78
N LEU A 332 2.65 14.40 4.63
CA LEU A 332 3.87 14.29 5.44
C LEU A 332 5.13 14.01 4.60
N TYR A 333 4.97 13.62 3.33
CA TYR A 333 6.06 13.26 2.44
C TYR A 333 6.33 14.37 1.41
#